data_AF-A0A1R3UZC3-F1
#
_entry.id   AF-A0A1R3UZC3-F1
#
_cell.length_a   1.000
_cell.length_b   1.000
_cell.length_c   1.000
_cell.angle_alpha   90.00
_cell.angle_beta   90.00
_cell.angle_gamma   90.00
#
_symmetry.space_group_name_H-M   'P 1'
#
loop_
_entity.id
_entity.type
_entity.pdbx_description
1 polymer ?
#
loop_
_entity_poly.entity_id
_entity_poly.type
_entity_poly.pdbx_seq_one_letter_code
_entity_poly.pdbx_strand_id
1 'polypeptide(L)' 'MEHQQAVTLQARHRGLLVWWGEATQSFWVASATGMYEAKTYDDLLAHLWAQSQSRLLPRNLQFQH' A
#
# COMPACT_ATOMS: atom_id res chain seq x y z
N MET A 1 11.79 -1.82 15.21
CA MET A 1 11.13 -0.53 14.91
C MET A 1 10.06 -0.69 13.81
N GLU A 2 10.20 -1.69 12.96
CA GLU A 2 9.42 -1.96 11.75
C GLU A 2 7.93 -2.24 12.03
N HIS A 3 7.63 -2.86 13.17
CA HIS A 3 6.24 -3.13 13.60
C HIS A 3 5.49 -1.85 13.97
N GLN A 4 6.16 -0.84 14.54
CA GLN A 4 5.51 0.45 14.86
C GLN A 4 5.18 1.24 13.58
N GLN A 5 5.99 1.09 12.53
CA GLN A 5 5.72 1.74 11.24
C GLN A 5 4.46 1.15 10.59
N ALA A 6 4.30 -0.17 10.61
CA ALA A 6 3.10 -0.84 10.09
C ALA A 6 1.83 -0.41 10.84
N VAL A 7 1.88 -0.32 12.17
CA VAL A 7 0.75 0.13 13.01
C VAL A 7 0.39 1.59 12.73
N THR A 8 1.39 2.47 12.61
CA THR A 8 1.16 3.89 12.29
C THR A 8 0.52 4.08 10.92
N LEU A 9 0.97 3.29 9.93
CA LEU A 9 0.43 3.32 8.58
C LEU A 9 -1.03 2.81 8.54
N GLN A 10 -1.33 1.75 9.27
CA GLN A 10 -2.70 1.24 9.42
C GLN A 10 -3.62 2.25 10.14
N ALA A 11 -3.13 2.95 11.16
CA ALA A 11 -3.89 3.98 11.86
C ALA A 11 -4.28 5.15 10.93
N ARG A 12 -3.43 5.48 9.95
CA ARG A 12 -3.68 6.56 8.98
C ARG A 12 -4.56 6.14 7.81
N HIS A 13 -4.57 4.85 7.47
CA HIS A 13 -5.33 4.30 6.34
C HIS A 13 -6.30 3.21 6.80
N ARG A 14 -7.51 3.62 7.23
CA ARG A 14 -8.61 2.70 7.52
C ARG A 14 -9.00 1.93 6.25
N GLY A 15 -8.55 0.69 6.13
CA GLY A 15 -8.78 -0.18 4.97
C GLY A 15 -7.52 -0.80 4.37
N LEU A 16 -6.34 -0.51 4.93
CA LEU A 16 -5.09 -1.19 4.60
C LEU A 16 -4.64 -2.05 5.77
N LEU A 17 -4.40 -3.34 5.50
CA LEU A 17 -3.76 -4.25 6.44
C LEU A 17 -2.28 -4.28 6.10
N VAL A 18 -1.42 -3.81 7.01
CA VAL A 18 0.03 -3.81 6.82
C VAL A 18 0.67 -4.69 7.89
N TRP A 19 1.54 -5.61 7.50
CA TRP A 19 2.29 -6.45 8.44
C TRP A 19 3.69 -6.75 7.92
N TRP A 20 4.59 -7.12 8.84
CA TRP A 20 5.93 -7.56 8.51
C TRP A 20 5.96 -9.09 8.44
N GLY A 21 6.40 -9.64 7.33
CA GLY A 21 6.61 -11.08 7.17
C GLY A 21 8.01 -11.45 7.65
N GLU A 22 8.15 -11.93 8.88
CA GLU A 22 9.47 -12.33 9.43
C GLU A 22 10.15 -13.41 8.59
N ALA A 23 9.37 -14.32 7.98
CA ALA A 23 9.89 -15.38 7.12
C ALA A 23 10.44 -14.88 5.78
N THR A 24 9.84 -13.84 5.19
CA THR A 24 10.29 -13.27 3.91
C THR A 24 11.14 -12.02 4.07
N GLN A 25 11.23 -11.47 5.29
CA GLN A 25 11.87 -10.20 5.61
C GLN A 25 11.35 -9.07 4.71
N SER A 26 10.03 -9.04 4.51
CA SER A 26 9.33 -8.09 3.64
C SER A 26 8.10 -7.51 4.31
N PHE A 27 7.72 -6.30 3.91
CA PHE A 27 6.44 -5.70 4.26
C PHE A 27 5.36 -6.23 3.34
N TRP A 28 4.24 -6.60 3.93
CA TRP A 28 3.05 -7.03 3.20
C TRP A 28 1.92 -6.03 3.43
N VAL A 29 1.23 -5.70 2.35
CA VAL A 29 0.01 -4.90 2.41
C VAL A 29 -1.12 -5.57 1.68
N ALA A 30 -2.24 -5.78 2.38
CA ALA A 30 -3.51 -6.14 1.79
C ALA A 30 -4.45 -4.95 1.77
N SER A 31 -5.07 -4.75 0.61
CA SER A 31 -6.09 -3.75 0.33
C SER A 31 -7.30 -4.42 -0.34
N ALA A 32 -8.42 -3.71 -0.42
CA ALA A 32 -9.62 -4.24 -1.10
C ALA A 32 -9.38 -4.62 -2.58
N THR A 33 -8.33 -4.10 -3.22
CA THR A 33 -8.01 -4.34 -4.62
C THR A 33 -6.95 -5.42 -4.83
N GLY A 34 -6.32 -5.91 -3.75
CA GLY A 34 -5.26 -6.91 -3.85
C GLY A 34 -4.21 -6.83 -2.73
N MET A 35 -3.25 -7.76 -2.81
CA MET A 35 -2.14 -7.90 -1.86
C MET A 35 -0.81 -7.62 -2.55
N TYR A 36 0.09 -6.93 -1.87
CA TYR A 36 1.39 -6.53 -2.38
C TYR A 36 2.49 -6.84 -1.36
N GLU A 37 3.60 -7.40 -1.83
CA GLU A 37 4.84 -7.59 -1.07
C GLU A 37 5.84 -6.50 -1.46
N ALA A 38 6.33 -5.76 -0.47
CA ALA A 38 7.35 -4.74 -0.60
C ALA A 38 8.59 -5.14 0.20
N LYS A 39 9.76 -5.15 -0.44
CA LYS A 39 11.02 -5.53 0.24
C LYS A 39 11.55 -4.45 1.18
N THR A 40 11.14 -3.20 0.97
CA THR A 40 11.56 -2.06 1.79
C THR A 40 10.37 -1.15 2.09
N TYR A 41 10.50 -0.33 3.12
CA TYR A 41 9.47 0.63 3.49
C TYR A 41 9.25 1.71 2.41
N ASP A 42 10.30 2.08 1.68
CA ASP A 42 10.22 3.05 0.58
C ASP A 42 9.42 2.50 -0.61
N ASP A 43 9.68 1.24 -0.99
CA ASP A 43 8.93 0.52 -2.01
C ASP A 43 7.44 0.42 -1.64
N LEU A 44 7.17 0.16 -0.35
CA LEU A 44 5.81 0.17 0.16
C LEU A 44 5.13 1.54 0.02
N LEU A 45 5.83 2.61 0.39
CA LEU A 45 5.30 3.97 0.31
C LEU A 45 5.05 4.40 -1.14
N ALA A 46 5.97 4.07 -2.05
CA ALA A 46 5.83 4.33 -3.48
C ALA A 46 4.59 3.61 -4.05
N HIS A 47 4.39 2.33 -3.69
CA HIS A 47 3.21 1.57 -4.10
C HIS A 47 1.91 2.21 -3.59
N LEU A 48 1.87 2.60 -2.31
CA LEU A 48 0.69 3.24 -1.72
C LEU A 48 0.39 4.61 -2.33
N TRP A 49 1.43 5.37 -2.68
CA TRP A 49 1.27 6.65 -3.37
C TRP A 49 0.67 6.45 -4.77
N ALA A 50 1.20 5.50 -5.56
CA ALA A 50 0.66 5.16 -6.87
C ALA A 50 -0.82 4.70 -6.79
N GLN A 51 -1.14 3.85 -5.81
CA GLN A 51 -2.51 3.42 -5.52
C GLN A 51 -3.44 4.60 -5.21
N SER A 52 -2.98 5.55 -4.40
CA SER A 52 -3.75 6.75 -4.07
C SER A 52 -4.03 7.58 -5.31
N GLN A 53 -3.06 7.75 -6.21
CA GLN A 53 -3.27 8.47 -7.47
C GLN A 53 -4.28 7.76 -8.37
N SER A 54 -4.23 6.44 -8.50
CA SER A 54 -5.20 5.68 -9.29
C SER A 54 -6.63 5.77 -8.74
N ARG A 55 -6.82 5.93 -7.43
CA ARG A 55 -8.14 6.20 -6.83
C ARG A 55 -8.63 7.61 -7.08
N LEU A 56 -7.72 8.59 -7.12
CA LEU A 56 -8.04 10.00 -7.32
C LEU A 56 -8.27 10.35 -8.79
N LEU A 57 -7.69 9.59 -9.73
CA LEU A 57 -8.02 9.68 -11.15
C LEU A 57 -9.43 9.11 -11.36
N PRO A 58 -10.43 9.94 -11.73
CA PRO A 58 -11.73 9.40 -12.10
C PRO A 58 -11.56 8.51 -13.34
N ARG A 59 -12.13 7.30 -13.29
CA ARG A 59 -12.24 6.36 -14.43
C ARG A 59 -12.88 6.96 -15.70
N ASN A 60 -13.32 8.22 -15.68
CA ASN A 60 -13.94 8.95 -16.78
C ASN A 60 -12.97 9.69 -17.72
N LEU A 61 -11.65 9.61 -17.52
CA LEU A 61 -10.65 10.21 -18.43
C LEU A 61 -10.00 9.20 -19.40
N GLN A 62 -10.59 8.00 -19.55
CA GLN A 62 -10.09 6.96 -20.46
C GLN A 62 -10.82 6.91 -21.82
N PHE A 63 -11.64 7.90 -22.16
CA PHE A 63 -12.24 8.01 -23.49
C PHE A 63 -12.02 9.40 -24.05
N GLN A 64 -11.07 9.51 -25.00
CA GLN A 64 -11.20 10.22 -26.27
C GLN A 64 -9.81 10.38 -26.92
N HIS A 65 -9.42 9.42 -27.77
CA HIS A 65 -8.76 9.72 -29.04
C HIS A 65 -8.88 8.54 -30.01
#